data_AF-A0A9N6WWV4-F1
#
_entry.id   AF-A0A9N6WWV4-F1
#
_cell.length_a   1.000
_cell.length_b   1.000
_cell.length_c   1.000
_cell.angle_alpha   90.00
_cell.angle_beta   90.00
_cell.angle_gamma   90.00
#
_symmetry.space_group_name_H-M   'P 1'
#
loop_
_entity.id
_entity.type
_entity.pdbx_description
1 polymer ?
#
loop_
_entity_poly.entity_id
_entity_poly.type
_entity_poly.pdbx_seq_one_letter_code
_entity_poly.pdbx_strand_id
1 'polypeptide(L)'
;MASVEIVPKDLRNLRCCLVCSLIKNNKDNIYDCTSTNFDGMVALMSPEDSWVAKWQRINRKTKGIYAVSVSGRLPDNFIRELKSRGIPYRSRDTSQRQ
;
A
#
# COMPACT_ATOMS: atom_id res chain seq x y z
N MET A 1 -7.82 -6.95 -16.95
CA MET A 1 -6.60 -6.34 -17.52
C MET A 1 -6.04 -5.40 -16.46
N ALA A 2 -4.75 -5.48 -16.10
CA ALA A 2 -4.18 -4.52 -15.14
C ALA A 2 -3.98 -3.18 -15.86
N SER A 3 -4.56 -2.10 -15.34
CA SER A 3 -4.37 -0.76 -15.89
C SER A 3 -2.90 -0.35 -15.71
N VAL A 4 -2.20 -0.08 -16.80
CA VAL A 4 -0.80 0.40 -16.80
C VAL A 4 -0.64 1.67 -15.95
N GLU A 5 -1.71 2.46 -15.80
CA GLU A 5 -1.77 3.64 -14.94
C GLU A 5 -1.46 3.39 -13.46
N ILE A 6 -1.51 2.13 -13.00
CA ILE A 6 -1.22 1.80 -11.61
C ILE A 6 0.28 1.75 -11.30
N VAL A 7 1.12 1.60 -12.33
CA VAL A 7 2.57 1.50 -12.19
C VAL A 7 3.15 2.92 -12.16
N PRO A 8 4.04 3.25 -11.19
CA PRO A 8 4.73 4.54 -11.19
C PRO A 8 5.50 4.78 -12.50
N LYS A 9 5.38 5.99 -13.05
CA LYS A 9 6.03 6.38 -14.31
C LYS A 9 7.50 6.78 -14.12
N ASP A 10 7.83 7.24 -12.92
CA ASP A 10 9.19 7.55 -12.49
C ASP A 10 9.34 7.30 -10.98
N LEU A 11 10.56 7.42 -10.46
CA LEU A 11 10.89 7.19 -9.06
C LEU A 11 10.73 8.44 -8.18
N ARG A 12 10.25 9.55 -8.72
CA ARG A 12 10.08 10.81 -7.98
C ARG A 12 8.69 10.90 -7.39
N ASN A 13 8.59 11.56 -6.23
CA ASN A 13 7.32 11.82 -5.55
C ASN A 13 6.47 10.54 -5.36
N LEU A 14 7.14 9.41 -5.11
CA LEU A 14 6.48 8.15 -4.79
C LEU A 14 5.87 8.26 -3.41
N ARG A 15 4.62 7.80 -3.30
CA ARG A 15 3.93 7.67 -2.02
C ARG A 15 3.27 6.32 -1.93
N CYS A 16 3.25 5.79 -0.71
CA CYS A 16 2.72 4.48 -0.41
C CYS A 16 1.44 4.60 0.42
N CYS A 17 0.38 3.90 0.02
CA CYS A 17 -0.89 3.90 0.72
C CYS A 17 -0.78 3.23 2.11
N LEU A 18 -1.22 3.93 3.16
CA LEU A 18 -1.19 3.45 4.55
C LEU A 18 -2.15 2.27 4.80
N VAL A 19 -3.07 1.97 3.87
CA VAL A 19 -4.07 0.91 4.01
C VAL A 19 -3.67 -0.37 3.26
N CYS A 20 -3.15 -0.23 2.03
CA CYS A 20 -2.91 -1.36 1.14
C CYS A 20 -1.45 -1.51 0.65
N SER A 21 -0.55 -0.61 1.04
CA SER A 21 0.86 -0.59 0.63
C SER A 21 1.12 -0.34 -0.86
N LEU A 22 0.12 0.06 -1.65
CA LEU A 22 0.33 0.38 -3.07
C LEU A 22 1.16 1.66 -3.22
N ILE A 23 2.14 1.63 -4.11
CA ILE A 23 3.01 2.75 -4.45
C ILE A 23 2.56 3.35 -5.78
N LYS A 24 2.39 4.68 -5.80
CA LYS A 24 2.13 5.49 -7.01
C LYS A 24 2.88 6.82 -6.94
N ASN A 25 3.03 7.49 -8.09
CA ASN A 25 3.40 8.90 -8.10
C ASN A 25 2.26 9.74 -7.51
N ASN A 26 2.59 10.71 -6.65
CA ASN A 26 1.62 11.59 -5.98
C ASN A 26 1.09 12.71 -6.89
N LYS A 27 0.30 12.37 -7.91
CA LYS A 27 -0.30 13.39 -8.80
C LYS A 27 -1.42 14.18 -8.13
N ASP A 28 -2.15 13.52 -7.23
CA ASP A 28 -3.36 14.06 -6.60
C ASP A 28 -3.09 14.73 -5.25
N ASN A 29 -1.82 14.87 -4.86
CA ASN A 29 -1.41 15.49 -3.59
C ASN A 29 -2.14 14.91 -2.35
N ILE A 30 -2.27 13.59 -2.27
CA ILE A 30 -3.01 12.91 -1.20
C ILE A 30 -2.05 12.62 -0.04
N TYR A 31 -2.09 13.45 1.01
CA TYR A 31 -1.16 13.35 2.13
C TYR A 31 -1.67 12.50 3.30
N ASP A 32 -2.96 12.57 3.62
CA ASP A 32 -3.50 11.95 4.84
C ASP A 32 -3.52 10.42 4.81
N CYS A 33 -3.64 9.84 3.61
CA CYS A 33 -3.80 8.40 3.40
C CYS A 33 -2.53 7.72 2.85
N THR A 34 -1.44 8.47 2.68
CA THR A 34 -0.21 7.96 2.08
C THR A 34 1.05 8.51 2.75
N SER A 35 2.14 7.75 2.69
CA SER A 35 3.44 8.11 3.27
C SER A 35 4.54 8.11 2.22
N THR A 36 5.51 9.01 2.37
CA THR A 36 6.78 8.97 1.61
C THR A 36 7.81 8.05 2.27
N ASN A 37 7.58 7.62 3.51
CA ASN A 37 8.48 6.77 4.25
C ASN A 37 8.03 5.30 4.12
N PHE A 38 8.67 4.57 3.22
CA PHE A 38 8.40 3.16 2.97
C PHE A 38 9.70 2.44 2.62
N ASP A 39 9.75 1.14 2.96
CA ASP A 39 10.92 0.30 2.74
C ASP A 39 10.59 -0.83 1.76
N GLY A 40 11.51 -1.09 0.84
CA GLY A 40 11.41 -2.14 -0.17
C GLY A 40 10.29 -1.96 -1.19
N MET A 41 10.40 -2.64 -2.33
CA MET A 41 9.37 -2.64 -3.37
C MET A 41 9.12 -4.07 -3.86
N VAL A 42 7.85 -4.38 -4.15
CA VAL A 42 7.37 -5.65 -4.67
C VAL A 42 6.58 -5.36 -5.93
N ALA A 43 7.07 -5.83 -7.08
CA ALA A 43 6.31 -5.84 -8.33
C ALA A 43 5.35 -7.04 -8.34
N LEU A 44 4.09 -6.78 -8.01
CA LEU A 44 3.06 -7.81 -7.86
C LEU A 44 2.37 -8.08 -9.21
N MET A 45 2.66 -9.24 -9.82
CA MET A 45 2.14 -9.63 -11.14
C MET A 45 1.08 -10.74 -11.10
N SER A 46 1.16 -11.63 -10.11
CA SER A 46 0.22 -12.74 -9.90
C SER A 46 -0.15 -12.83 -8.41
N PRO A 47 -1.08 -11.97 -7.92
CA PRO A 47 -1.44 -11.89 -6.50
C PRO A 47 -1.89 -13.21 -5.89
N GLU A 48 -2.75 -13.93 -6.60
CA GLU A 48 -3.35 -15.19 -6.16
C GLU A 48 -2.35 -16.35 -6.07
N ASP A 49 -1.29 -16.31 -6.89
CA ASP A 49 -0.28 -17.36 -7.05
C ASP A 49 1.12 -16.88 -6.64
N SER A 50 1.21 -16.16 -5.52
CA SER A 50 2.49 -15.66 -5.00
C SER A 50 2.56 -15.83 -3.49
N TRP A 51 3.61 -16.54 -3.04
CA TRP A 51 3.91 -16.65 -1.61
C TRP A 51 4.21 -15.28 -1.00
N VAL A 52 5.00 -14.44 -1.69
CA VAL A 52 5.30 -13.06 -1.28
C VAL A 52 4.01 -12.26 -1.08
N ALA A 53 3.04 -12.42 -1.99
CA ALA A 53 1.76 -11.73 -1.89
C ALA A 53 0.93 -12.18 -0.68
N LYS A 54 0.95 -13.48 -0.36
CA LYS A 54 0.30 -14.04 0.84
C LYS A 54 0.96 -13.52 2.11
N TRP A 55 2.29 -13.55 2.18
CA TRP A 55 3.07 -13.03 3.30
C TRP A 55 2.79 -11.55 3.57
N GLN A 56 2.77 -10.74 2.50
CA GLN A 56 2.49 -9.31 2.56
C GLN A 56 1.00 -8.95 2.70
N ARG A 57 0.09 -9.94 2.70
CA ARG A 57 -1.36 -9.75 2.73
C ARG A 57 -1.86 -8.84 1.59
N ILE A 58 -1.29 -9.02 0.40
CA ILE A 58 -1.66 -8.33 -0.85
C ILE A 58 -2.13 -9.31 -1.95
N ASN A 59 -2.31 -10.60 -1.61
CA ASN A 59 -2.76 -11.65 -2.53
C ASN A 59 -4.18 -11.47 -3.10
N ARG A 60 -4.98 -10.55 -2.54
CA ARG A 60 -6.31 -10.17 -3.06
C ARG A 60 -6.34 -8.73 -3.56
N LYS A 61 -5.17 -8.13 -3.80
CA LYS A 61 -5.04 -6.77 -4.35
C LYS A 61 -4.74 -6.85 -5.84
N THR A 62 -4.93 -5.72 -6.51
CA THR A 62 -4.64 -5.62 -7.94
C THR A 62 -3.14 -5.71 -8.21
N LYS A 63 -2.77 -6.03 -9.45
CA LYS A 63 -1.36 -6.04 -9.89
C LYS A 63 -0.80 -4.62 -9.80
N GLY A 64 0.47 -4.47 -9.41
CA GLY A 64 1.09 -3.15 -9.21
C GLY A 64 2.35 -3.20 -8.35
N ILE A 65 2.89 -2.03 -8.01
CA ILE A 65 4.07 -1.89 -7.14
C ILE A 65 3.64 -1.67 -5.70
N TYR A 66 4.10 -2.50 -4.77
CA TYR A 66 3.75 -2.45 -3.35
C TYR A 66 5.00 -2.28 -2.49
N ALA A 67 4.89 -1.61 -1.34
CA ALA A 67 5.99 -1.53 -0.37
C ALA A 67 6.11 -2.81 0.47
N VAL A 68 7.31 -3.09 1.00
CA VAL A 68 7.51 -4.14 2.01
C VAL A 68 6.99 -3.66 3.37
N SER A 69 7.38 -2.45 3.76
CA SER A 69 6.93 -1.77 4.98
C SER A 69 6.52 -0.34 4.66
N VAL A 70 5.56 0.22 5.40
CA VAL A 70 5.17 1.63 5.28
C VAL A 70 5.09 2.25 6.67
N SER A 71 5.91 3.25 6.93
CA SER A 71 5.85 3.99 8.19
C SER A 71 4.75 5.03 8.14
N GLY A 72 4.09 5.20 9.28
CA GLY A 72 2.97 6.10 9.46
C GLY A 72 1.70 5.35 9.84
N ARG A 73 0.68 6.11 10.20
CA ARG A 73 -0.61 5.59 10.63
C ARG A 73 -1.72 6.41 10.02
N LEU A 74 -2.74 5.73 9.52
CA LEU A 74 -3.94 6.39 9.03
C LEU A 74 -4.59 7.20 10.17
N PRO A 75 -5.06 8.45 9.93
CA PRO A 75 -5.74 9.24 10.94
C PRO A 75 -6.97 8.53 11.53
N ASP A 76 -7.25 8.76 12.82
CA ASP A 76 -8.26 8.00 13.57
C ASP A 76 -9.70 8.19 13.04
N ASN A 77 -10.02 9.35 12.47
CA ASN A 77 -11.31 9.59 11.81
C ASN A 77 -11.52 8.61 10.63
N PHE A 78 -10.50 8.40 9.80
CA PHE A 78 -10.58 7.45 8.69
C PHE A 78 -10.59 6.00 9.20
N ILE A 79 -9.85 5.68 10.27
CA ILE A 79 -9.92 4.34 10.88
C ILE A 79 -11.34 4.05 11.39
N ARG A 80 -11.99 5.02 12.04
CA ARG A 80 -13.38 4.90 12.51
C ARG A 80 -14.35 4.70 11.34
N GLU A 81 -14.17 5.44 10.25
CA GLU A 81 -14.98 5.28 9.04
C GLU A 81 -14.79 3.91 8.37
N LEU A 82 -13.55 3.42 8.27
CA LEU A 82 -13.29 2.07 7.78
C LEU A 82 -13.98 1.03 8.66
N LYS A 83 -13.89 1.18 9.99
CA LYS A 83 -14.55 0.29 10.94
C LYS A 83 -16.07 0.30 10.80
N SER A 84 -16.71 1.47 10.62
CA SER A 84 -18.16 1.55 10.43
C SER A 84 -18.63 0.89 9.14
N ARG A 85 -17.75 0.78 8.13
CA ARG A 85 -17.98 0.03 6.88
C ARG A 85 -17.54 -1.44 6.95
N GLY A 86 -17.16 -1.95 8.12
CA GLY A 86 -16.72 -3.34 8.30
C GLY A 86 -15.33 -3.65 7.76
N ILE A 87 -14.52 -2.62 7.49
CA ILE A 87 -13.14 -2.77 6.98
C ILE A 87 -12.16 -2.62 8.15
N PRO A 88 -11.50 -3.70 8.61
CA PRO A 88 -10.52 -3.58 9.68
C PRO A 88 -9.24 -2.90 9.19
N TYR A 89 -8.83 -1.83 9.88
CA TYR A 89 -7.51 -1.25 9.67
C TYR A 89 -6.43 -2.09 10.37
N ARG A 90 -5.34 -2.36 9.65
CA ARG A 90 -4.12 -2.98 10.18
C ARG A 90 -2.93 -2.19 9.70
N SER A 91 -2.03 -1.82 10.61
CA SER A 91 -0.79 -1.14 10.24
C SER A 91 -0.02 -1.93 9.19
N ARG A 92 0.57 -1.21 8.24
CA ARG A 92 1.48 -1.73 7.21
C ARG A 92 2.95 -1.50 7.54
N ASP A 93 3.21 -0.94 8.72
CA ASP A 93 4.55 -0.89 9.28
C ASP A 93 4.94 -2.30 9.78
N THR A 94 6.02 -2.82 9.20
CA THR A 94 6.61 -4.12 9.55
C THR A 94 8.02 -3.99 10.12
N SER A 95 8.52 -2.78 10.31
CA SER A 95 9.85 -2.52 10.89
C SER A 95 10.00 -3.11 12.30
N GLN A 96 8.92 -3.13 13.06
CA GLN A 96 8.86 -3.65 14.45
C GLN A 96 8.73 -5.19 14.54
N ARG A 97 8.84 -5.92 13.42
CA ARG A 97 8.73 -7.40 13.39
C ARG A 97 10.08 -8.12 13.36
N GLN A 98 11.19 -7.38 13.46
CA GLN A 98 12.52 -7.96 13.63
C GLN A 98 12.71 -8.49 15.05
#